data_AF-W3WWN4-F1
#
_entry.id   AF-W3WWN4-F1
#
_cell.length_a   1.000
_cell.length_b   1.000
_cell.length_c   1.000
_cell.angle_alpha   90.00
_cell.angle_beta   90.00
_cell.angle_gamma   90.00
#
_symmetry.space_group_name_H-M   'P 1'
#
loop_
_entity.id
_entity.type
_entity.pdbx_description
1 polymer ?
#
loop_
_entity_poly.entity_id
_entity_poly.type
_entity_poly.pdbx_seq_one_letter_code
_entity_poly.pdbx_strand_id
1 'polypeptide(L)'
;MQINIDQGSDKWIMLQFPSHDSQKHFGFPGIPRLVIGWRVPLPAEAGETMQPELFLSTLLDVWIPEDDIDLFQQFLQTLRGRWYELCNLVDERFVQCRSDQLQAEGRSPEMMRRLAKDAQRLANLRLAFRGHLKTSRDYILAKGANSRHSDSARELLLDLQDKIGGRLTDLESTIKELLQIEFSWAAITESRISTNLGQNVMLLTYVSIFYLPLAFCAALWAIPNLSERATLNSFIITSVVVGVATLLIAFHLENIASLFRGKYSQWREKVVEDMHKDVRWETRADELQNSLQTRSSPSEWLLVIFLLSQLIRKLKGERNTQKGQPQSV
;
A
#
# COMPACT_ATOMS: atom_id res chain seq x y z
N MET A 1 1.59 14.06 -28.95
CA MET A 1 1.97 14.36 -30.35
C MET A 1 1.38 13.29 -31.24
N GLN A 2 0.44 13.66 -32.12
CA GLN A 2 -0.10 12.79 -33.16
C GLN A 2 0.47 13.31 -34.47
N ILE A 3 1.19 12.47 -35.23
CA ILE A 3 1.50 12.75 -36.63
C ILE A 3 0.36 12.14 -37.43
N ASN A 4 -0.55 12.98 -37.94
CA ASN A 4 -1.44 12.56 -39.01
C ASN A 4 -0.70 12.80 -40.31
N ILE A 5 -0.40 11.72 -41.02
CA ILE A 5 0.06 11.75 -42.40
C ILE A 5 -1.18 11.40 -43.22
N ASP A 6 -1.86 12.41 -43.76
CA ASP A 6 -3.00 12.16 -44.63
C ASP A 6 -2.48 11.62 -45.98
N GLN A 7 -3.05 10.50 -46.45
CA GLN A 7 -2.71 9.89 -47.73
C GLN A 7 -3.70 10.37 -48.80
N GLY A 8 -3.56 11.63 -49.19
CA GLY A 8 -4.06 12.17 -50.46
C GLY A 8 -2.88 12.58 -51.36
N SER A 9 -3.14 13.25 -52.47
CA SER A 9 -2.11 13.80 -53.39
C SER A 9 -1.09 14.74 -52.73
N ASP A 10 -1.34 15.17 -51.49
CA ASP A 10 -0.53 16.09 -50.68
C ASP A 10 -0.18 15.45 -49.32
N LYS A 11 1.07 15.56 -48.87
CA LYS A 11 1.51 15.06 -47.55
C LYS A 11 1.51 16.19 -46.52
N TRP A 12 0.62 16.10 -45.54
CA TRP A 12 0.61 16.97 -44.37
C TRP A 12 1.37 16.32 -43.22
N ILE A 13 2.24 17.09 -42.57
CA ILE A 13 2.88 16.70 -41.30
C ILE A 13 2.41 17.71 -40.25
N MET A 14 1.75 17.23 -39.20
CA MET A 14 1.35 18.06 -38.06
C MET A 14 1.93 17.53 -36.76
N LEU A 15 2.48 18.42 -35.95
CA LEU A 15 2.98 18.16 -34.61
C LEU A 15 2.21 19.01 -33.61
N GLN A 16 1.66 18.36 -32.58
CA GLN A 16 0.78 19.02 -31.61
C GLN A 16 1.18 18.73 -30.18
N PHE A 17 1.16 19.78 -29.36
CA PHE A 17 1.30 19.78 -27.92
C PHE A 17 0.24 20.74 -27.32
N PRO A 18 -0.43 20.42 -26.21
CA PRO A 18 -0.49 19.14 -25.54
C PRO A 18 -1.32 18.10 -26.33
N SER A 19 -1.12 16.82 -26.04
CA SER A 19 -2.04 15.76 -26.48
C SER A 19 -3.43 16.03 -25.88
N HIS A 20 -4.50 15.74 -26.63
CA HIS A 20 -5.90 16.00 -26.23
C HIS A 20 -6.25 15.45 -24.82
N ASP A 21 -5.58 14.39 -24.36
CA ASP A 21 -5.77 13.83 -23.01
C ASP A 21 -4.99 14.52 -21.89
N SER A 22 -3.84 15.14 -22.19
CA SER A 22 -3.00 15.79 -21.17
C SER A 22 -3.64 17.04 -20.56
N GLN A 23 -4.50 17.76 -21.30
CA GLN A 23 -5.22 18.93 -20.76
C GLN A 23 -6.30 18.56 -19.74
N LYS A 24 -7.02 17.44 -19.95
CA LYS A 24 -8.12 17.02 -19.05
C LYS A 24 -7.63 16.53 -17.69
N HIS A 25 -6.43 15.97 -17.61
CA HIS A 25 -5.98 15.26 -16.40
C HIS A 25 -5.13 16.13 -15.45
N PHE A 26 -4.48 17.14 -16.00
CA PHE A 26 -3.56 17.96 -15.24
C PHE A 26 -4.14 19.25 -14.71
N GLY A 27 -5.18 19.80 -15.36
CA GLY A 27 -5.81 21.02 -14.88
C GLY A 27 -4.81 22.16 -14.66
N PHE A 28 -3.76 22.26 -15.49
CA PHE A 28 -2.90 23.44 -15.52
C PHE A 28 -3.64 24.53 -16.32
N PRO A 29 -4.24 25.54 -15.67
CA PRO A 29 -4.82 26.65 -16.41
C PRO A 29 -3.71 27.39 -17.15
N GLY A 30 -3.90 27.65 -18.44
CA GLY A 30 -3.08 28.64 -19.17
C GLY A 30 -1.91 28.12 -20.00
N ILE A 31 -1.74 26.81 -20.26
CA ILE A 31 -0.75 26.35 -21.26
C ILE A 31 -1.40 26.36 -22.66
N PRO A 32 -1.06 27.33 -23.54
CA PRO A 32 -1.64 27.40 -24.88
C PRO A 32 -1.18 26.21 -25.74
N ARG A 33 -2.04 25.82 -26.69
CA ARG A 33 -1.77 24.73 -27.63
C ARG A 33 -0.65 25.15 -28.60
N LEU A 34 0.39 24.34 -28.67
CA LEU A 34 1.46 24.42 -29.66
C LEU A 34 1.16 23.48 -30.82
N VAL A 35 1.02 24.03 -32.01
CA VAL A 35 0.84 23.28 -33.26
C VAL A 35 1.83 23.81 -34.28
N ILE A 36 2.60 22.92 -34.87
CA ILE A 36 3.28 23.20 -36.13
C ILE A 36 2.83 22.21 -37.18
N GLY A 37 2.72 22.66 -38.42
CA GLY A 37 2.41 21.80 -39.54
C GLY A 37 2.94 22.36 -40.84
N TRP A 38 3.30 21.48 -41.76
CA TRP A 38 3.78 21.90 -43.07
C TRP A 38 3.33 20.94 -44.16
N ARG A 39 3.17 21.48 -45.37
CA ARG A 39 2.75 20.75 -46.57
C ARG A 39 3.96 20.47 -47.43
N VAL A 40 4.14 19.20 -47.81
CA VAL A 40 5.17 18.79 -48.76
C VAL A 40 4.48 18.27 -50.04
N PRO A 41 4.72 18.89 -51.22
CA PRO A 41 4.15 18.43 -52.49
C PRO A 41 4.80 17.12 -52.94
N LEU A 42 4.04 16.20 -53.54
CA LEU A 42 4.55 14.93 -54.10
C LEU A 42 5.52 15.23 -55.27
N PRO A 43 6.65 14.52 -55.42
CA PRO A 43 7.62 14.84 -56.47
C PRO A 43 7.01 14.47 -57.82
N ALA A 44 7.11 15.36 -58.81
CA ALA A 44 6.64 15.05 -60.16
C ALA A 44 7.59 14.07 -60.88
N GLU A 45 8.87 14.08 -60.53
CA GLU A 45 9.90 13.17 -61.09
C GLU A 45 10.83 12.56 -60.02
N ALA A 46 11.41 11.40 -60.32
CA ALA A 46 12.31 10.66 -59.44
C ALA A 46 13.69 11.36 -59.34
N GLY A 47 13.83 12.27 -58.38
CA GLY A 47 15.11 12.94 -58.09
C GLY A 47 14.98 14.39 -57.59
N GLU A 48 13.79 14.97 -57.59
CA GLU A 48 13.57 16.34 -57.10
C GLU A 48 13.66 16.45 -55.57
N THR A 49 14.38 17.46 -55.10
CA THR A 49 14.43 17.82 -53.68
C THR A 49 13.13 18.53 -53.30
N MET A 50 12.27 17.84 -52.55
CA MET A 50 10.98 18.36 -52.10
C MET A 50 11.18 19.52 -51.11
N GLN A 51 10.78 20.72 -51.53
CA GLN A 51 10.69 21.91 -50.68
C GLN A 51 9.26 22.05 -50.12
N PRO A 52 9.07 22.41 -48.84
CA PRO A 52 7.74 22.60 -48.28
C PRO A 52 7.05 23.81 -48.91
N GLU A 53 5.78 23.66 -49.29
CA GLU A 53 5.04 24.71 -50.00
C GLU A 53 4.25 25.62 -49.04
N LEU A 54 3.98 25.15 -47.83
CA LEU A 54 3.25 25.89 -46.81
C LEU A 54 3.72 25.51 -45.40
N PHE A 55 3.90 26.52 -44.56
CA PHE A 55 4.17 26.38 -43.14
C PHE A 55 3.03 26.99 -42.31
N LEU A 56 2.58 26.26 -41.28
CA LEU A 56 1.61 26.70 -40.28
C LEU A 56 2.26 26.51 -38.91
N SER A 57 2.28 27.57 -38.10
CA SER A 57 2.93 27.53 -36.80
C SER A 57 2.17 28.39 -35.81
N THR A 58 2.00 27.89 -34.58
CA THR A 58 1.57 28.69 -33.43
C THR A 58 2.78 29.15 -32.60
N LEU A 59 4.00 28.96 -33.10
CA LEU A 59 5.22 29.49 -32.48
C LEU A 59 5.21 31.02 -32.64
N LEU A 60 5.76 31.72 -31.64
CA LEU A 60 5.86 33.18 -31.62
C LEU A 60 7.05 33.71 -32.45
N ASP A 61 7.71 32.86 -33.22
CA ASP A 61 8.89 33.23 -34.00
C ASP A 61 8.50 34.05 -35.24
N VAL A 62 9.27 35.13 -35.47
CA VAL A 62 8.99 36.18 -36.45
C VAL A 62 9.58 35.85 -37.84
N TRP A 63 10.31 34.74 -37.98
CA TRP A 63 11.08 34.43 -39.17
C TRP A 63 10.57 33.19 -39.91
N ILE A 64 10.64 33.23 -41.24
CA ILE A 64 10.20 32.14 -42.12
C ILE A 64 11.33 31.10 -42.19
N PRO A 65 11.09 29.83 -41.81
CA PRO A 65 12.11 28.79 -41.81
C PRO A 65 12.72 28.57 -43.19
N GLU A 66 14.02 28.25 -43.23
CA GLU A 66 14.70 27.94 -44.50
C GLU A 66 14.41 26.50 -44.97
N ASP A 67 14.13 25.58 -44.04
CA ASP A 67 13.81 24.16 -44.28
C ASP A 67 12.82 23.63 -43.23
N ASP A 68 12.19 22.50 -43.48
CA ASP A 68 11.27 21.88 -42.51
C ASP A 68 11.97 21.39 -41.23
N ILE A 69 13.24 20.97 -41.33
CA ILE A 69 14.06 20.60 -40.17
C ILE A 69 14.31 21.80 -39.26
N ASP A 70 14.46 22.98 -39.84
CA ASP A 70 14.69 24.22 -39.12
C ASP A 70 13.43 24.67 -38.34
N LEU A 71 12.26 24.60 -38.98
CA LEU A 71 10.98 24.75 -38.27
C LEU A 71 10.81 23.71 -37.15
N PHE A 72 11.22 22.47 -37.39
CA PHE A 72 11.16 21.40 -36.41
C PHE A 72 12.10 21.66 -35.22
N GLN A 73 13.30 22.21 -35.45
CA GLN A 73 14.22 22.61 -34.38
C GLN A 73 13.61 23.70 -33.48
N GLN A 74 13.00 24.73 -34.07
CA GLN A 74 12.31 25.80 -33.31
C GLN A 74 11.21 25.21 -32.41
N PHE A 75 10.45 24.24 -32.94
CA PHE A 75 9.45 23.53 -32.16
C PHE A 75 10.06 22.70 -31.04
N LEU A 76 11.16 21.97 -31.26
CA LEU A 76 11.86 21.23 -30.20
C LEU A 76 12.37 22.16 -29.08
N GLN A 77 12.88 23.34 -29.42
CA GLN A 77 13.32 24.33 -28.44
C GLN A 77 12.15 24.86 -27.61
N THR A 78 11.03 25.19 -28.26
CA THR A 78 9.82 25.66 -27.57
C THR A 78 9.23 24.55 -26.70
N LEU A 79 9.21 23.32 -27.20
CA LEU A 79 8.77 22.13 -26.47
C LEU A 79 9.63 21.89 -25.22
N ARG A 80 10.96 22.08 -25.32
CA ARG A 80 11.89 22.01 -24.18
C ARG A 80 11.49 22.99 -23.08
N GLY A 81 11.26 24.26 -23.45
CA GLY A 81 10.84 25.30 -22.52
C GLY A 81 9.55 24.94 -21.79
N ARG A 82 8.54 24.46 -22.52
CA ARG A 82 7.26 24.03 -21.93
C ARG A 82 7.39 22.86 -20.97
N TRP A 83 8.20 21.86 -21.31
CA TRP A 83 8.45 20.75 -20.39
C TRP A 83 9.17 21.20 -19.13
N TYR A 84 10.07 22.16 -19.25
CA TYR A 84 10.78 22.73 -18.11
C TYR A 84 9.84 23.48 -17.17
N GLU A 85 8.97 24.35 -17.71
CA GLU A 85 7.91 25.04 -16.96
C GLU A 85 7.01 24.04 -16.23
N LEU A 86 6.55 23.00 -16.93
CA LEU A 86 5.68 21.98 -16.36
C LEU A 86 6.36 21.23 -15.22
N CYS A 87 7.62 20.83 -15.40
CA CYS A 87 8.36 20.16 -14.34
C CYS A 87 8.57 21.07 -13.12
N ASN A 88 8.78 22.38 -13.29
CA ASN A 88 8.87 23.33 -12.18
C ASN A 88 7.56 23.44 -11.40
N LEU A 89 6.42 23.50 -12.09
CA LEU A 89 5.11 23.54 -11.44
C LEU A 89 4.82 22.27 -10.62
N VAL A 90 5.24 21.10 -11.12
CA VAL A 90 5.09 19.84 -10.38
C VAL A 90 6.02 19.82 -9.17
N ASP A 91 7.25 20.30 -9.32
CA ASP A 91 8.23 20.38 -8.23
C ASP A 91 7.75 21.29 -7.09
N GLU A 92 7.31 22.52 -7.41
CA GLU A 92 6.74 23.46 -6.44
C GLU A 92 5.55 22.84 -5.67
N ARG A 93 4.69 22.10 -6.38
CA ARG A 93 3.58 21.38 -5.77
C ARG A 93 4.07 20.28 -4.81
N PHE A 94 5.12 19.54 -5.17
CA PHE A 94 5.69 18.51 -4.29
C PHE A 94 6.37 19.11 -3.06
N VAL A 95 7.03 20.26 -3.21
CA VAL A 95 7.56 21.03 -2.08
C VAL A 95 6.42 21.45 -1.13
N GLN A 96 5.31 21.95 -1.68
CA GLN A 96 4.14 22.31 -0.88
C GLN A 96 3.54 21.08 -0.18
N CYS A 97 3.36 19.97 -0.89
CA CYS A 97 2.89 18.72 -0.31
C CYS A 97 3.80 18.25 0.84
N ARG A 98 5.12 18.34 0.68
CA ARG A 98 6.07 17.99 1.73
C ARG A 98 5.89 18.86 2.98
N SER A 99 5.70 20.17 2.79
CA SER A 99 5.42 21.08 3.90
C SER A 99 4.12 20.71 4.62
N ASP A 100 3.04 20.51 3.87
CA ASP A 100 1.74 20.13 4.42
C ASP A 100 1.82 18.79 5.17
N GLN A 101 2.58 17.84 4.65
CA GLN A 101 2.83 16.54 5.27
C GLN A 101 3.53 16.67 6.63
N LEU A 102 4.58 17.49 6.69
CA LEU A 102 5.33 17.73 7.93
C LEU A 102 4.47 18.46 8.97
N GLN A 103 3.60 19.37 8.55
CA GLN A 103 2.69 20.08 9.45
C GLN A 103 1.56 19.17 9.96
N ALA A 104 1.06 18.27 9.12
CA ALA A 104 -0.07 17.42 9.46
C ALA A 104 0.31 16.17 10.27
N GLU A 105 1.59 15.77 10.31
CA GLU A 105 2.08 14.58 11.04
C GLU A 105 1.27 13.29 10.75
N GLY A 106 0.79 13.13 9.52
CA GLY A 106 -0.05 11.99 9.12
C GLY A 106 -1.51 12.03 9.59
N ARG A 107 -1.99 13.17 10.10
CA ARG A 107 -3.39 13.37 10.51
C ARG A 107 -4.33 13.69 9.35
N SER A 108 -3.81 13.82 8.12
CA SER A 108 -4.61 14.15 6.94
C SER A 108 -5.00 12.89 6.16
N PRO A 109 -6.23 12.37 6.30
CA PRO A 109 -6.65 11.14 5.62
C PRO A 109 -6.66 11.28 4.08
N GLU A 110 -6.82 12.50 3.58
CA GLU A 110 -6.87 12.78 2.14
C GLU A 110 -5.50 12.93 1.48
N MET A 111 -4.43 13.06 2.27
CA MET A 111 -3.08 13.30 1.75
C MET A 111 -2.61 12.15 0.87
N MET A 112 -2.79 10.92 1.34
CA MET A 112 -2.41 9.71 0.61
C MET A 112 -3.12 9.60 -0.74
N ARG A 113 -4.43 9.89 -0.78
CA ARG A 113 -5.22 9.89 -2.02
C ARG A 113 -4.74 10.95 -3.00
N ARG A 114 -4.40 12.16 -2.51
CA ARG A 114 -3.85 13.25 -3.32
C ARG A 114 -2.48 12.88 -3.92
N LEU A 115 -1.57 12.36 -3.11
CA LEU A 115 -0.23 11.92 -3.56
C LEU A 115 -0.33 10.79 -4.58
N ALA A 116 -1.21 9.80 -4.37
CA ALA A 116 -1.44 8.73 -5.33
C ALA A 116 -1.96 9.25 -6.68
N LYS A 117 -2.87 10.23 -6.66
CA LYS A 117 -3.37 10.90 -7.87
C LYS A 117 -2.26 11.66 -8.59
N ASP A 118 -1.40 12.34 -7.85
CA ASP A 118 -0.28 13.09 -8.42
C ASP A 118 0.81 12.16 -8.98
N ALA A 119 1.04 10.99 -8.37
CA ALA A 119 1.89 9.93 -8.92
C ALA A 119 1.33 9.36 -10.24
N GLN A 120 0.02 9.08 -10.29
CA GLN A 120 -0.65 8.62 -11.52
C GLN A 120 -0.51 9.65 -12.64
N ARG A 121 -0.74 10.92 -12.30
CA ARG A 121 -0.54 12.05 -13.20
C ARG A 121 0.90 12.06 -13.74
N LEU A 122 1.90 12.05 -12.87
CA LEU A 122 3.30 12.09 -13.28
C LEU A 122 3.68 10.92 -14.23
N ALA A 123 3.14 9.72 -13.97
CA ALA A 123 3.31 8.58 -14.88
C ALA A 123 2.74 8.86 -16.29
N ASN A 124 1.57 9.50 -16.37
CA ASN A 124 0.98 9.91 -17.65
C ASN A 124 1.84 10.97 -18.38
N LEU A 125 2.47 11.90 -17.66
CA LEU A 125 3.42 12.85 -18.26
C LEU A 125 4.63 12.14 -18.84
N ARG A 126 5.19 11.17 -18.11
CA ARG A 126 6.33 10.39 -18.57
C ARG A 126 5.99 9.61 -19.84
N LEU A 127 4.79 9.04 -19.93
CA LEU A 127 4.31 8.38 -21.14
C LEU A 127 4.18 9.37 -22.31
N ALA A 128 3.59 10.55 -22.08
CA ALA A 128 3.46 11.58 -23.10
C ALA A 128 4.83 12.08 -23.60
N PHE A 129 5.76 12.32 -22.68
CA PHE A 129 7.14 12.73 -22.98
C PHE A 129 7.88 11.68 -23.81
N ARG A 130 7.80 10.40 -23.43
CA ARG A 130 8.37 9.30 -24.21
C ARG A 130 7.76 9.19 -25.60
N GLY A 131 6.45 9.42 -25.71
CA GLY A 131 5.76 9.54 -26.99
C GLY A 131 6.36 10.63 -27.86
N HIS A 132 6.56 11.84 -27.30
CA HIS A 132 7.15 12.97 -28.02
C HIS A 132 8.58 12.69 -28.49
N LEU A 133 9.42 12.08 -27.64
CA LEU A 133 10.78 11.69 -28.00
C LEU A 133 10.80 10.67 -29.13
N LYS A 134 9.95 9.64 -29.06
CA LYS A 134 9.87 8.60 -30.09
C LYS A 134 9.44 9.21 -31.43
N THR A 135 8.34 9.97 -31.43
CA THR A 135 7.81 10.61 -32.63
C THR A 135 8.82 11.57 -33.27
N SER A 136 9.52 12.35 -32.46
CA SER A 136 10.55 13.28 -32.92
C SER A 136 11.77 12.55 -33.52
N ARG A 137 12.18 11.44 -32.91
CA ARG A 137 13.26 10.58 -33.43
C ARG A 137 12.88 9.93 -34.75
N ASP A 138 11.67 9.38 -34.86
CA ASP A 138 11.17 8.74 -36.08
C ASP A 138 11.13 9.74 -37.25
N TYR A 139 10.73 11.00 -36.99
CA TYR A 139 10.74 12.08 -37.97
C TYR A 139 12.16 12.40 -38.48
N ILE A 140 13.12 12.59 -37.57
CA ILE A 140 14.53 12.84 -37.93
C ILE A 140 15.11 11.68 -38.76
N LEU A 141 14.79 10.43 -38.40
CA LEU A 141 15.27 9.26 -39.14
C LEU A 141 14.67 9.19 -40.55
N ALA A 142 13.38 9.53 -40.72
CA ALA A 142 12.69 9.51 -42.00
C ALA A 142 13.24 10.55 -43.01
N LYS A 143 13.83 11.65 -42.53
CA LYS A 143 14.37 12.73 -43.36
C LYS A 143 15.80 12.50 -43.89
N GLY A 144 16.47 11.43 -43.46
CA GLY A 144 17.82 11.06 -43.91
C GLY A 144 18.94 11.76 -43.13
N ALA A 145 20.10 11.10 -43.01
CA ALA A 145 21.16 11.45 -42.08
C ALA A 145 22.16 12.53 -42.56
N ASN A 146 21.97 13.12 -43.75
CA ASN A 146 23.05 13.86 -44.44
C ASN A 146 22.92 15.39 -44.43
N SER A 147 22.05 16.00 -43.61
CA SER A 147 21.98 17.46 -43.47
C SER A 147 22.53 17.93 -42.12
N ARG A 148 23.31 19.03 -42.12
CA ARG A 148 23.83 19.68 -40.89
C ARG A 148 22.69 20.06 -39.91
N HIS A 149 21.51 20.37 -40.44
CA HIS A 149 20.30 20.65 -39.65
C HIS A 149 19.74 19.38 -38.97
N SER A 150 19.90 18.19 -39.54
CA SER A 150 19.46 16.94 -38.90
C SER A 150 20.29 16.62 -37.64
N ASP A 151 21.60 16.88 -37.67
CA ASP A 151 22.48 16.63 -36.52
C ASP A 151 22.22 17.58 -35.35
N SER A 152 21.98 18.86 -35.62
CA SER A 152 21.57 19.83 -34.57
C SER A 152 20.22 19.44 -33.94
N ALA A 153 19.25 18.99 -34.74
CA ALA A 153 17.97 18.51 -34.22
C ALA A 153 18.12 17.24 -33.36
N ARG A 154 19.05 16.33 -33.71
CA ARG A 154 19.38 15.15 -32.90
C ARG A 154 20.00 15.53 -31.57
N GLU A 155 20.95 16.46 -31.57
CA GLU A 155 21.59 16.94 -30.36
C GLU A 155 20.58 17.57 -29.40
N LEU A 156 19.69 18.44 -29.91
CA LEU A 156 18.59 19.02 -29.12
C LEU A 156 17.64 17.96 -28.56
N LEU A 157 17.36 16.91 -29.32
CA LEU A 157 16.52 15.80 -28.86
C LEU A 157 17.20 14.97 -27.76
N LEU A 158 18.51 14.74 -27.87
CA LEU A 158 19.30 14.07 -26.83
C LEU A 158 19.37 14.92 -25.56
N ASP A 159 19.63 16.23 -25.69
CA ASP A 159 19.61 17.20 -24.58
C ASP A 159 18.26 17.21 -23.87
N LEU A 160 17.17 17.24 -24.63
CA LEU A 160 15.81 17.21 -24.10
C LEU A 160 15.53 15.88 -23.39
N GLN A 161 15.92 14.75 -23.98
CA GLN A 161 15.77 13.42 -23.37
C GLN A 161 16.53 13.34 -22.04
N ASP A 162 17.77 13.79 -21.99
CA ASP A 162 18.61 13.70 -20.80
C ASP A 162 18.12 14.64 -19.70
N LYS A 163 17.96 15.94 -20.00
CA LYS A 163 17.57 16.94 -19.00
C LYS A 163 16.14 16.76 -18.49
N ILE A 164 15.17 16.67 -19.38
CA ILE A 164 13.77 16.54 -18.96
C ILE A 164 13.49 15.12 -18.47
N GLY A 165 14.10 14.10 -19.09
CA GLY A 165 13.98 12.72 -18.62
C GLY A 165 14.59 12.51 -17.23
N GLY A 166 15.73 13.15 -16.95
CA GLY A 166 16.34 13.21 -15.61
C GLY A 166 15.38 13.83 -14.61
N ARG A 167 14.90 15.06 -14.87
CA ARG A 167 13.95 15.75 -13.98
C ARG A 167 12.67 14.99 -13.70
N LEU A 168 12.08 14.36 -14.72
CA LEU A 168 10.88 13.52 -14.52
C LEU A 168 11.19 12.30 -13.64
N THR A 169 12.40 11.75 -13.72
CA THR A 169 12.84 10.64 -12.87
C THR A 169 13.06 11.10 -11.42
N ASP A 170 13.62 12.30 -11.23
CA ASP A 170 13.78 12.90 -9.89
C ASP A 170 12.43 13.14 -9.23
N LEU A 171 11.48 13.75 -9.96
CA LEU A 171 10.10 13.95 -9.49
C LEU A 171 9.42 12.61 -9.13
N GLU A 172 9.66 11.56 -9.91
CA GLU A 172 9.14 10.21 -9.61
C GLU A 172 9.74 9.63 -8.33
N SER A 173 11.00 9.92 -8.01
CA SER A 173 11.60 9.56 -6.72
C SER A 173 10.95 10.35 -5.59
N THR A 174 10.83 11.67 -5.74
CA THR A 174 10.26 12.55 -4.73
C THR A 174 8.84 12.14 -4.35
N ILE A 175 7.96 11.87 -5.32
CA ILE A 175 6.57 11.46 -5.00
C ILE A 175 6.50 10.09 -4.30
N LYS A 176 7.40 9.16 -4.65
CA LYS A 176 7.48 7.86 -3.95
C LYS A 176 7.94 8.03 -2.51
N GLU A 177 8.94 8.87 -2.27
CA GLU A 177 9.41 9.20 -0.93
C GLU A 177 8.29 9.83 -0.08
N LEU A 178 7.57 10.83 -0.62
CA LEU A 178 6.43 11.45 0.07
C LEU A 178 5.35 10.42 0.44
N LEU A 179 5.04 9.51 -0.50
CA LEU A 179 4.05 8.46 -0.30
C LEU A 179 4.50 7.47 0.79
N GLN A 180 5.77 7.03 0.77
CA GLN A 180 6.33 6.14 1.78
C GLN A 180 6.32 6.76 3.17
N ILE A 181 6.70 8.04 3.27
CA ILE A 181 6.66 8.78 4.53
C ILE A 181 5.22 8.85 5.04
N GLU A 182 4.24 9.10 4.16
CA GLU A 182 2.83 9.18 4.57
C GLU A 182 2.29 7.85 5.07
N PHE A 183 2.63 6.75 4.39
CA PHE A 183 2.31 5.40 4.88
C PHE A 183 2.91 5.11 6.25
N SER A 184 4.16 5.53 6.46
CA SER A 184 4.84 5.35 7.75
C SER A 184 4.12 6.11 8.86
N TRP A 185 3.73 7.37 8.60
CA TRP A 185 2.97 8.16 9.57
C TRP A 185 1.58 7.59 9.85
N ALA A 186 0.86 7.15 8.82
CA ALA A 186 -0.45 6.54 8.97
C ALA A 186 -0.37 5.26 9.82
N ALA A 187 0.62 4.39 9.56
CA ALA A 187 0.85 3.18 10.34
C ALA A 187 1.19 3.45 11.81
N ILE A 188 2.02 4.47 12.08
CA ILE A 188 2.34 4.91 13.45
C ILE A 188 1.08 5.44 14.15
N THR A 189 0.29 6.25 13.46
CA THR A 189 -0.93 6.83 14.00
C THR A 189 -1.96 5.75 14.32
N GLU A 190 -2.18 4.80 13.41
CA GLU A 190 -3.05 3.65 13.61
C GLU A 190 -2.57 2.78 14.80
N SER A 191 -1.25 2.56 14.91
CA SER A 191 -0.66 1.83 16.04
C SER A 191 -0.89 2.55 17.38
N ARG A 192 -0.75 3.88 17.40
CA ARG A 192 -1.05 4.70 18.60
C ARG A 192 -2.53 4.65 18.96
N ILE A 193 -3.42 4.72 17.98
CA ILE A 193 -4.86 4.61 18.21
C ILE A 193 -5.21 3.22 18.75
N SER A 194 -4.63 2.15 18.18
CA SER A 194 -4.84 0.77 18.63
C SER A 194 -4.33 0.53 20.04
N THR A 195 -3.16 1.06 20.39
CA THR A 195 -2.60 0.94 21.76
C THR A 195 -3.45 1.71 22.77
N ASN A 196 -3.87 2.94 22.46
CA ASN A 196 -4.77 3.71 23.32
C ASN A 196 -6.12 3.00 23.48
N LEU A 197 -6.66 2.41 22.41
CA LEU A 197 -7.89 1.61 22.47
C LEU A 197 -7.70 0.37 23.35
N GLY A 198 -6.57 -0.33 23.20
CA GLY A 198 -6.22 -1.49 24.03
C GLY A 198 -6.11 -1.14 25.52
N GLN A 199 -5.47 -0.01 25.84
CA GLN A 199 -5.39 0.51 27.22
C GLN A 199 -6.77 0.86 27.78
N ASN A 200 -7.61 1.53 26.99
CA ASN A 200 -8.97 1.88 27.40
C ASN A 200 -9.84 0.64 27.65
N VAL A 201 -9.71 -0.38 26.80
CA VAL A 201 -10.41 -1.67 26.99
C VAL A 201 -9.89 -2.37 28.25
N MET A 202 -8.58 -2.40 28.46
CA MET A 202 -7.96 -2.99 29.65
C MET A 202 -8.45 -2.32 30.94
N LEU A 203 -8.53 -0.99 30.97
CA LEU A 203 -9.07 -0.25 32.11
C LEU A 203 -10.54 -0.61 32.38
N LEU A 204 -11.38 -0.64 31.35
CA LEU A 204 -12.80 -0.99 31.47
C LEU A 204 -12.98 -2.45 31.95
N THR A 205 -12.16 -3.37 31.42
CA THR A 205 -12.15 -4.77 31.83
C THR A 205 -11.73 -4.90 33.29
N TYR A 206 -10.71 -4.16 33.74
CA TYR A 206 -10.32 -4.15 35.15
C TYR A 206 -11.44 -3.64 36.05
N VAL A 207 -12.06 -2.50 35.74
CA VAL A 207 -13.20 -1.97 36.49
C VAL A 207 -14.33 -3.00 36.57
N SER A 208 -14.63 -3.69 35.46
CA SER A 208 -15.69 -4.70 35.41
C SER A 208 -15.36 -5.95 36.24
N ILE A 209 -14.12 -6.45 36.17
CA ILE A 209 -13.64 -7.59 36.97
C ILE A 209 -13.69 -7.28 38.47
N PHE A 210 -13.43 -6.03 38.87
CA PHE A 210 -13.56 -5.60 40.27
C PHE A 210 -15.00 -5.40 40.70
N TYR A 211 -15.79 -4.72 39.87
CA TYR A 211 -17.13 -4.29 40.23
C TYR A 211 -18.09 -5.47 40.34
N LEU A 212 -18.01 -6.44 39.43
CA LEU A 212 -19.01 -7.51 39.33
C LEU A 212 -19.03 -8.44 40.57
N PRO A 213 -17.89 -8.92 41.09
CA PRO A 213 -17.86 -9.73 42.31
C PRO A 213 -18.22 -8.91 43.56
N LEU A 214 -17.83 -7.63 43.59
CA LEU A 214 -18.13 -6.74 44.72
C LEU A 214 -19.63 -6.41 44.79
N ALA A 215 -20.25 -6.13 43.63
CA ALA A 215 -21.69 -5.93 43.50
C ALA A 215 -22.47 -7.19 43.88
N PHE A 216 -21.97 -8.38 43.52
CA PHE A 216 -22.56 -9.65 43.94
C PHE A 216 -22.51 -9.84 45.47
N CYS A 217 -21.36 -9.52 46.10
CA CYS A 217 -21.26 -9.56 47.56
C CYS A 217 -22.22 -8.58 48.24
N ALA A 218 -22.37 -7.36 47.71
CA ALA A 218 -23.32 -6.37 48.21
C ALA A 218 -24.78 -6.82 48.05
N ALA A 219 -25.12 -7.45 46.93
CA ALA A 219 -26.44 -8.01 46.68
C ALA A 219 -26.77 -9.16 47.64
N LEU A 220 -25.80 -10.05 47.93
CA LEU A 220 -25.99 -11.13 48.91
C LEU A 220 -26.20 -10.59 50.33
N TRP A 221 -25.56 -9.48 50.70
CA TRP A 221 -25.75 -8.79 51.98
C TRP A 221 -27.17 -8.21 52.15
N ALA A 222 -27.87 -7.91 51.06
CA ALA A 222 -29.22 -7.36 51.10
C ALA A 222 -30.31 -8.44 51.34
N ILE A 223 -29.96 -9.73 51.38
CA ILE A 223 -30.93 -10.83 51.56
C ILE A 223 -31.26 -11.00 53.06
N PRO A 224 -32.53 -10.82 53.49
CA PRO A 224 -32.90 -10.73 54.90
C PRO A 224 -32.84 -12.05 55.71
N ASN A 225 -32.60 -13.20 55.08
CA ASN A 225 -32.63 -14.53 55.73
C ASN A 225 -31.27 -15.07 56.20
N LEU A 226 -30.18 -14.31 56.05
CA LEU A 226 -28.82 -14.74 56.44
C LEU A 226 -28.39 -14.25 57.85
N SER A 227 -29.31 -13.68 58.61
CA SER A 227 -29.05 -12.95 59.86
C SER A 227 -28.91 -13.80 61.14
N GLU A 228 -28.79 -15.12 61.03
CA GLU A 228 -28.37 -15.96 62.18
C GLU A 228 -26.88 -15.76 62.45
N ARG A 229 -26.51 -15.48 63.72
CA ARG A 229 -25.12 -15.13 64.10
C ARG A 229 -24.08 -16.19 63.69
N ALA A 230 -24.49 -17.46 63.56
CA ALA A 230 -23.61 -18.56 63.15
C ALA A 230 -23.26 -18.52 61.66
N THR A 231 -24.21 -18.16 60.79
CA THR A 231 -24.02 -18.05 59.33
C THR A 231 -23.41 -16.70 58.93
N LEU A 232 -23.68 -15.64 59.70
CA LEU A 232 -23.14 -14.30 59.47
C LEU A 232 -21.61 -14.26 59.51
N ASN A 233 -20.97 -14.92 60.48
CA ASN A 233 -19.50 -14.94 60.59
C ASN A 233 -18.85 -15.67 59.41
N SER A 234 -19.38 -16.83 59.02
CA SER A 234 -18.90 -17.61 57.87
C SER A 234 -19.09 -16.85 56.55
N PHE A 235 -20.18 -16.08 56.45
CA PHE A 235 -20.48 -15.26 55.28
C PHE A 235 -19.57 -14.03 55.17
N ILE A 236 -19.31 -13.34 56.29
CA ILE A 236 -18.35 -12.22 56.34
C ILE A 236 -16.96 -12.69 55.92
N ILE A 237 -16.49 -13.81 56.48
CA ILE A 237 -15.15 -14.35 56.18
C ILE A 237 -15.07 -14.74 54.69
N THR A 238 -16.07 -15.45 54.17
CA THR A 238 -16.04 -15.86 52.75
C THR A 238 -16.12 -14.66 51.80
N SER A 239 -16.93 -13.64 52.09
CA SER A 239 -17.01 -12.42 51.28
C SER A 239 -15.69 -11.63 51.29
N VAL A 240 -15.04 -11.48 52.45
CA VAL A 240 -13.72 -10.82 52.55
C VAL A 240 -12.66 -11.62 51.80
N VAL A 241 -12.63 -12.95 51.96
CA VAL A 241 -11.67 -13.82 51.25
C VAL A 241 -11.88 -13.74 49.73
N VAL A 242 -13.12 -13.80 49.25
CA VAL A 242 -13.44 -13.67 47.82
C VAL A 242 -13.06 -12.28 47.30
N GLY A 243 -13.34 -11.22 48.06
CA GLY A 243 -12.94 -9.86 47.70
C GLY A 243 -11.42 -9.71 47.59
N VAL A 244 -10.67 -10.18 48.59
CA VAL A 244 -9.20 -10.15 48.59
C VAL A 244 -8.62 -11.01 47.48
N ALA A 245 -9.16 -12.22 47.25
CA ALA A 245 -8.72 -13.09 46.17
C ALA A 245 -8.96 -12.45 44.80
N THR A 246 -10.12 -11.82 44.59
CA THR A 246 -10.44 -11.11 43.34
C THR A 246 -9.50 -9.93 43.13
N LEU A 247 -9.19 -9.16 44.19
CA LEU A 247 -8.22 -8.06 44.16
C LEU A 247 -6.82 -8.55 43.81
N LEU A 248 -6.36 -9.62 44.45
CA LEU A 248 -5.04 -10.22 44.17
C LEU A 248 -4.95 -10.75 42.74
N ILE A 249 -5.98 -11.45 42.26
CA ILE A 249 -6.02 -11.96 40.88
C ILE A 249 -5.92 -10.81 39.89
N ALA A 250 -6.70 -9.75 40.09
CA ALA A 250 -6.72 -8.62 39.16
C ALA A 250 -5.41 -7.81 39.19
N PHE A 251 -4.81 -7.59 40.35
CA PHE A 251 -3.51 -6.89 40.46
C PHE A 251 -2.35 -7.68 39.86
N HIS A 252 -2.47 -9.01 39.87
CA HIS A 252 -1.46 -9.92 39.34
C HIS A 252 -1.84 -10.55 38.00
N LEU A 253 -2.84 -10.04 37.28
CA LEU A 253 -3.29 -10.62 36.01
C LEU A 253 -2.14 -10.77 34.99
N GLU A 254 -1.21 -9.81 34.92
CA GLU A 254 -0.03 -9.90 34.04
C GLU A 254 0.96 -10.99 34.48
N ASN A 255 1.21 -11.11 35.78
CA ASN A 255 2.06 -12.17 36.35
C ASN A 255 1.40 -13.55 36.26
N ILE A 256 0.09 -13.63 36.45
CA ILE A 256 -0.68 -14.85 36.34
C ILE A 256 -0.75 -15.29 34.89
N ALA A 257 -0.98 -14.38 33.95
CA ALA A 257 -0.97 -14.68 32.52
C ALA A 257 0.39 -15.19 32.04
N SER A 258 1.51 -14.61 32.52
CA SER A 258 2.85 -15.09 32.18
C SER A 258 3.15 -16.47 32.79
N LEU A 259 2.72 -16.72 34.02
CA LEU A 259 2.79 -18.04 34.66
C LEU A 259 1.94 -19.09 33.94
N PHE A 260 0.72 -18.75 33.54
CA PHE A 260 -0.14 -19.64 32.77
C PHE A 260 0.44 -19.94 31.39
N ARG A 261 1.07 -18.96 30.74
CA ARG A 261 1.73 -19.19 29.45
C ARG A 261 2.90 -20.17 29.58
N GLY A 262 3.71 -20.06 30.63
CA GLY A 262 4.80 -21.01 30.91
C GLY A 262 4.31 -22.42 31.27
N LYS A 263 3.23 -22.53 32.04
CA LYS A 263 2.60 -23.84 32.32
C LYS A 263 1.94 -24.45 31.08
N TYR A 264 1.30 -23.60 30.26
CA TYR A 264 0.67 -24.01 29.02
C TYR A 264 1.69 -24.55 28.02
N SER A 265 2.84 -23.88 27.86
CA SER A 265 3.89 -24.37 26.94
C SER A 265 4.41 -25.75 27.36
N GLN A 266 4.67 -25.95 28.66
CA GLN A 266 5.10 -27.24 29.19
C GLN A 266 4.04 -28.33 29.03
N TRP A 267 2.78 -28.01 29.28
CA TRP A 267 1.67 -28.94 29.07
C TRP A 267 1.51 -29.28 27.59
N ARG A 268 1.54 -28.29 26.71
CA ARG A 268 1.44 -28.46 25.26
C ARG A 268 2.56 -29.34 24.73
N GLU A 269 3.79 -29.11 25.16
CA GLU A 269 4.94 -29.93 24.75
C GLU A 269 4.76 -31.40 25.15
N LYS A 270 4.31 -31.67 26.38
CA LYS A 270 3.99 -33.04 26.81
C LYS A 270 2.87 -33.69 25.99
N VAL A 271 1.79 -32.95 25.72
CA VAL A 271 0.67 -33.49 24.93
C VAL A 271 1.09 -33.76 23.49
N VAL A 272 1.89 -32.89 22.88
CA VAL A 272 2.43 -33.11 21.52
C VAL A 272 3.40 -34.29 21.50
N GLU A 273 4.23 -34.46 22.53
CA GLU A 273 5.10 -35.62 22.70
C GLU A 273 4.29 -36.93 22.80
N ASP A 274 3.18 -36.92 23.54
CA ASP A 274 2.28 -38.08 23.64
C ASP A 274 1.47 -38.32 22.36
N MET A 275 1.21 -37.27 21.56
CA MET A 275 0.60 -37.40 20.23
C MET A 275 1.55 -38.06 19.22
N HIS A 276 2.86 -37.77 19.30
CA HIS A 276 3.89 -38.42 18.48
C HIS A 276 4.01 -39.93 18.75
N LYS A 277 3.65 -40.37 19.96
CA LYS A 277 3.65 -41.79 20.33
C LYS A 277 2.43 -42.56 19.79
N ASP A 278 1.38 -41.88 19.30
CA ASP A 278 0.20 -42.51 18.70
C ASP A 278 0.25 -42.39 17.17
N VAL A 279 0.42 -43.53 16.48
CA VAL A 279 0.51 -43.66 15.01
C VAL A 279 -0.62 -42.93 14.26
N ARG A 280 -1.80 -42.78 14.87
CA ARG A 280 -2.94 -42.07 14.23
C ARG A 280 -2.80 -40.54 14.31
N TRP A 281 -2.02 -40.02 15.26
CA TRP A 281 -1.92 -38.60 15.57
C TRP A 281 -0.54 -38.00 15.25
N GLU A 282 0.46 -38.82 14.93
CA GLU A 282 1.81 -38.43 14.53
C GLU A 282 1.82 -37.35 13.42
N THR A 283 1.07 -37.55 12.33
CA THR A 283 1.01 -36.58 11.21
C THR A 283 0.43 -35.23 11.62
N ARG A 284 -0.47 -35.21 12.62
CA ARG A 284 -1.08 -33.98 13.16
C ARG A 284 -0.18 -33.32 14.20
N ALA A 285 0.65 -34.09 14.89
CA ALA A 285 1.66 -33.59 15.80
C ALA A 285 2.76 -32.84 15.03
N ASP A 286 3.21 -33.37 13.89
CA ASP A 286 4.16 -32.71 12.98
C ASP A 286 3.62 -31.37 12.45
N GLU A 287 2.35 -31.33 12.04
CA GLU A 287 1.70 -30.09 11.57
C GLU A 287 1.63 -29.03 12.70
N LEU A 288 1.34 -29.45 13.93
CA LEU A 288 1.31 -28.57 15.10
C LEU A 288 2.71 -28.07 15.52
N GLN A 289 3.74 -28.87 15.28
CA GLN A 289 5.13 -28.53 15.58
C GLN A 289 5.72 -27.56 14.54
N ASN A 290 5.44 -27.79 13.26
CA ASN A 290 5.90 -26.91 12.17
C ASN A 290 5.23 -25.52 12.21
N SER A 291 4.00 -25.42 12.71
CA SER A 291 3.31 -24.15 12.93
C SER A 291 3.97 -23.20 13.96
N LEU A 292 4.96 -23.68 14.72
CA LEU A 292 5.78 -22.81 15.56
C LEU A 292 6.76 -21.95 14.75
N GLN A 293 7.12 -22.38 13.54
CA GLN A 293 8.07 -21.67 12.66
C GLN A 293 7.37 -20.84 11.59
N THR A 294 6.19 -21.26 11.13
CA THR A 294 5.37 -20.54 10.15
C THR A 294 4.15 -19.92 10.83
N ARG A 295 3.92 -18.63 10.59
CA ARG A 295 2.86 -17.76 11.17
C ARG A 295 1.41 -18.20 10.87
N SER A 296 1.19 -19.42 10.41
CA SER A 296 -0.11 -20.01 10.10
C SER A 296 -0.46 -21.00 11.21
N SER A 297 -1.20 -20.53 12.21
CA SER A 297 -1.63 -21.34 13.35
C SER A 297 -2.76 -22.31 12.96
N PRO A 298 -2.56 -23.64 12.95
CA PRO A 298 -3.67 -24.58 13.02
C PRO A 298 -4.36 -24.43 14.39
N SER A 299 -5.62 -24.83 14.46
CA SER A 299 -6.44 -24.63 15.66
C SER A 299 -5.93 -25.47 16.85
N GLU A 300 -5.60 -24.80 17.96
CA GLU A 300 -5.15 -25.43 19.22
C GLU A 300 -6.19 -26.41 19.81
N TRP A 301 -7.42 -26.38 19.29
CA TRP A 301 -8.49 -27.33 19.56
C TRP A 301 -8.13 -28.79 19.27
N LEU A 302 -7.14 -29.05 18.40
CA LEU A 302 -6.66 -30.42 18.13
C LEU A 302 -6.08 -31.11 19.38
N LEU A 303 -5.42 -30.35 20.28
CA LEU A 303 -4.88 -30.87 21.55
C LEU A 303 -6.01 -31.35 22.47
N VAL A 304 -7.10 -30.59 22.53
CA VAL A 304 -8.28 -30.92 23.35
C VAL A 304 -8.99 -32.16 22.80
N ILE A 305 -9.12 -32.25 21.47
CA ILE A 305 -9.73 -33.41 20.81
C ILE A 305 -8.89 -34.68 21.04
N PHE A 306 -7.55 -34.58 20.99
CA PHE A 306 -6.68 -35.71 21.28
C PHE A 306 -6.89 -36.24 22.71
N LEU A 307 -6.89 -35.37 23.71
CA LEU A 307 -7.11 -35.76 25.11
C LEU A 307 -8.50 -36.38 25.33
N LEU A 308 -9.54 -35.80 24.73
CA LEU A 308 -10.88 -36.39 24.75
C LEU A 308 -10.90 -37.78 24.12
N SER A 309 -10.20 -37.97 23.01
CA SER A 309 -10.11 -39.27 22.34
C SER A 309 -9.37 -40.31 23.18
N GLN A 310 -8.34 -39.91 23.92
CA GLN A 310 -7.59 -40.77 24.83
C GLN A 310 -8.45 -41.18 26.03
N LEU A 311 -9.22 -40.25 26.58
CA LEU A 311 -10.15 -40.50 27.69
C LEU A 311 -11.29 -41.45 27.28
N ILE A 312 -11.88 -41.25 26.10
CA ILE A 312 -12.92 -42.13 25.54
C ILE A 312 -12.36 -43.54 25.30
N ARG A 313 -11.13 -43.67 24.80
CA ARG A 313 -10.46 -44.97 24.61
C ARG A 313 -10.23 -45.70 25.93
N LYS A 314 -9.77 -44.98 26.96
CA LYS A 314 -9.53 -45.55 28.29
C LYS A 314 -10.84 -46.09 28.91
N LEU A 315 -11.92 -45.30 28.83
CA LEU A 315 -13.26 -45.69 29.29
C LEU A 315 -13.84 -46.88 28.49
N LYS A 316 -13.56 -46.96 27.19
CA LYS A 316 -14.01 -48.08 26.34
C LYS A 316 -13.19 -49.36 26.58
N GLY A 317 -11.90 -49.22 26.91
CA GLY A 317 -11.01 -50.32 27.27
C GLY A 317 -11.42 -51.00 28.57
N GLU A 318 -11.67 -50.22 29.63
CA GLU A 318 -12.11 -50.73 30.95
C GLU A 318 -13.48 -51.43 30.87
N ARG A 319 -14.38 -50.94 30.02
CA ARG A 319 -15.70 -51.56 29.81
C ARG A 319 -15.61 -52.93 29.10
N ASN A 320 -14.57 -53.17 28.31
CA ASN A 320 -14.34 -54.48 27.69
C ASN A 320 -13.62 -55.46 28.64
N THR A 321 -12.82 -54.97 29.59
CA THR A 321 -12.16 -55.83 30.60
C THR A 321 -13.17 -56.41 31.60
N GLN A 322 -14.20 -55.65 31.97
CA GLN A 322 -15.27 -56.14 32.86
C GLN A 322 -16.20 -57.20 32.23
N LYS A 323 -16.27 -57.30 30.90
CA LYS A 323 -17.05 -58.35 30.21
C LYS A 323 -16.30 -59.67 30.02
N GLY A 324 -15.00 -59.72 30.38
CA GLY A 324 -14.12 -60.86 30.09
C GLY A 324 -13.84 -61.81 31.26
N GLN A 325 -14.56 -61.72 32.38
CA GLN A 325 -14.32 -62.58 33.55
C GLN A 325 -15.37 -63.71 33.62
N PRO A 326 -15.05 -64.95 33.17
CA PRO A 326 -15.95 -66.08 33.31
C PRO A 326 -16.02 -66.55 34.77
N GLN A 327 -17.24 -66.79 35.25
CA GLN A 327 -17.51 -67.52 36.49
C GLN A 327 -17.03 -68.97 36.33
N SER A 328 -16.01 -69.38 37.09
CA SER A 328 -15.69 -70.79 37.30
C SER A 328 -16.36 -71.25 38.60
N VAL A 329 -17.35 -72.13 38.46
CA VAL A 329 -17.87 -73.03 39.51
C VAL A 329 -16.89 -74.17 39.70
#